data_AF-A0A6D0IEK8-F1
#
_entry.id   AF-A0A6D0IEK8-F1
#
_cell.length_a   1.000
_cell.length_b   1.000
_cell.length_c   1.000
_cell.angle_alpha   90.00
_cell.angle_beta   90.00
_cell.angle_gamma   90.00
#
_symmetry.space_group_name_H-M   'P 1'
#
loop_
_entity.id
_entity.type
_entity.pdbx_description
1 polymer ?
#
loop_
_entity_poly.entity_id
_entity_poly.type
_entity_poly.pdbx_seq_one_letter_code
_entity_poly.pdbx_strand_id
1 'polypeptide(L)'
;MKQKITDYLDEIYGGTFTATHLQKLVTRLESAKRLITQRRKKHWDESDVVLITYADQFHSNDLKPLPTFNQFYHQWLQSIFSHVHLLPFYPWSSDDGFSVIDYHQVAIEAGEWQDIQQLGECSHLMFDFVCNHMSAKSEWFKNYLQQHPGFEDFFIAVDPQTDLSAVTRPRALPLLTPFQMDDNSTRHLWTTFSDDQIDLNYRSPEVLLAMVDVLLCYLEKGAEYVRLDAVGFMWKEPGTSCIHLEKTHLIIKLLRSIIDNVAPGTVIITETNVPHKDNIAYFGEGDDEAHMVYQFSLPPLVLHAVQKQNVEALCAWAQNLTLPSSNTTWFNFLASHDGIGLNPLRGLLPESEILELVEALQQEGALVNWKNNPDGTRSPYEINVTYMDALSRRESSDEERCARFILAHAILLSFPGVPAIYIQSILG
;
A
#
# COMPACT_ATOMS: atom_id res chain seq x y z
N MET A 1 -5.47 4.93 -26.39
CA MET A 1 -6.03 4.67 -25.05
C MET A 1 -6.83 3.38 -25.00
N LYS A 2 -7.93 3.19 -25.78
CA LYS A 2 -8.59 1.86 -25.89
C LYS A 2 -7.63 0.76 -26.37
N GLN A 3 -6.77 1.06 -27.35
CA GLN A 3 -5.75 0.12 -27.83
C GLN A 3 -4.78 -0.31 -26.72
N LYS A 4 -4.17 0.64 -25.98
CA LYS A 4 -3.23 0.36 -24.88
C LYS A 4 -3.82 -0.57 -23.81
N ILE A 5 -5.09 -0.36 -23.43
CA ILE A 5 -5.81 -1.24 -22.49
C ILE A 5 -5.92 -2.66 -23.06
N THR A 6 -6.33 -2.80 -24.33
CA THR A 6 -6.43 -4.11 -24.99
C THR A 6 -5.07 -4.80 -25.12
N ASP A 7 -4.02 -4.06 -25.47
CA ASP A 7 -2.66 -4.62 -25.61
C ASP A 7 -2.18 -5.22 -24.27
N TYR A 8 -2.35 -4.50 -23.15
CA TYR A 8 -2.00 -5.05 -21.83
C TYR A 8 -2.85 -6.27 -21.45
N LEU A 9 -4.15 -6.27 -21.76
CA LEU A 9 -5.00 -7.44 -21.49
C LEU A 9 -4.54 -8.67 -22.27
N ASP A 10 -4.20 -8.50 -23.55
CA ASP A 10 -3.67 -9.56 -24.39
C ASP A 10 -2.30 -10.05 -23.87
N GLU A 11 -1.45 -9.14 -23.42
CA GLU A 11 -0.17 -9.50 -22.81
C GLU A 11 -0.35 -10.24 -21.49
N ILE A 12 -1.30 -9.87 -20.63
CA ILE A 12 -1.54 -10.51 -19.32
C ILE A 12 -2.20 -11.89 -19.50
N TYR A 13 -3.25 -11.98 -20.31
CA TYR A 13 -4.15 -13.13 -20.36
C TYR A 13 -4.06 -13.95 -21.65
N GLY A 14 -3.45 -13.41 -22.71
CA GLY A 14 -3.53 -14.00 -24.03
C GLY A 14 -4.98 -14.28 -24.43
N GLY A 15 -5.27 -15.50 -24.88
CA GLY A 15 -6.60 -15.88 -25.32
C GLY A 15 -7.66 -16.09 -24.22
N THR A 16 -7.31 -16.02 -22.92
CA THR A 16 -8.30 -16.26 -21.85
C THR A 16 -9.18 -15.03 -21.57
N PHE A 17 -8.72 -13.83 -21.93
CA PHE A 17 -9.54 -12.61 -21.85
C PHE A 17 -10.46 -12.50 -23.08
N THR A 18 -11.61 -13.16 -23.01
CA THR A 18 -12.58 -13.23 -24.10
C THR A 18 -13.17 -11.87 -24.53
N ALA A 19 -13.76 -11.82 -25.73
CA ALA A 19 -14.52 -10.66 -26.20
C ALA A 19 -15.67 -10.26 -25.24
N THR A 20 -16.27 -11.22 -24.55
CA THR A 20 -17.29 -10.96 -23.53
C THR A 20 -16.70 -10.21 -22.33
N HIS A 21 -15.52 -10.61 -21.85
CA HIS A 21 -14.82 -9.89 -20.77
C HIS A 21 -14.49 -8.46 -21.19
N LEU A 22 -14.01 -8.27 -22.43
CA LEU A 22 -13.72 -6.93 -22.97
C LEU A 22 -14.97 -6.08 -23.07
N GLN A 23 -16.09 -6.63 -23.53
CA GLN A 23 -17.35 -5.90 -23.58
C GLN A 23 -17.84 -5.48 -22.18
N LYS A 24 -17.70 -6.37 -21.18
CA LYS A 24 -18.02 -6.03 -19.78
C LYS A 24 -17.13 -4.87 -19.29
N LEU A 25 -15.81 -4.94 -19.50
CA LEU A 25 -14.87 -3.89 -19.13
C LEU A 25 -15.21 -2.56 -19.79
N VAL A 26 -15.37 -2.52 -21.12
CA VAL A 26 -15.69 -1.29 -21.85
C VAL A 26 -16.99 -0.67 -21.33
N THR A 27 -18.01 -1.49 -21.05
CA THR A 27 -19.29 -1.01 -20.50
C THR A 27 -19.10 -0.33 -19.15
N ARG A 28 -18.28 -0.91 -18.25
CA ARG A 28 -17.93 -0.32 -16.96
C ARG A 28 -17.20 1.02 -17.13
N LEU A 29 -16.19 1.06 -17.99
CA LEU A 29 -15.40 2.28 -18.24
C LEU A 29 -16.24 3.43 -18.81
N GLU A 30 -17.14 3.16 -19.76
CA GLU A 30 -18.04 4.17 -20.30
C GLU A 30 -19.11 4.61 -19.28
N SER A 31 -19.50 3.73 -18.34
CA SER A 31 -20.35 4.13 -17.21
C SER A 31 -19.60 5.05 -16.26
N ALA A 32 -18.40 4.64 -15.82
CA ALA A 32 -17.55 5.42 -14.92
C ALA A 32 -17.25 6.82 -15.47
N LYS A 33 -16.89 6.94 -16.76
CA LYS A 33 -16.68 8.26 -17.40
C LYS A 33 -17.87 9.21 -17.32
N ARG A 34 -19.09 8.69 -17.28
CA ARG A 34 -20.30 9.50 -17.17
C ARG A 34 -20.59 9.91 -15.72
N LEU A 35 -20.20 9.08 -14.76
CA LEU A 35 -20.42 9.31 -13.33
C LEU A 35 -19.31 10.18 -12.71
N ILE A 36 -18.06 9.94 -13.09
CA ILE A 36 -16.89 10.64 -12.59
C ILE A 36 -16.79 12.00 -13.30
N THR A 37 -17.36 13.02 -12.67
CA THR A 37 -17.41 14.40 -13.22
C THR A 37 -16.44 15.35 -12.53
N GLN A 38 -15.87 14.96 -11.38
CA GLN A 38 -14.92 15.77 -10.63
C GLN A 38 -13.66 16.05 -11.45
N ARG A 39 -13.29 17.33 -11.52
CA ARG A 39 -12.01 17.76 -12.08
C ARG A 39 -10.92 17.57 -11.02
N ARG A 40 -9.87 16.84 -11.39
CA ARG A 40 -8.72 16.55 -10.53
C ARG A 40 -7.53 17.44 -10.84
N LYS A 41 -6.65 17.62 -9.85
CA LYS A 41 -5.33 18.21 -10.06
C LYS A 41 -4.54 17.30 -11.02
N LYS A 42 -3.83 17.86 -12.00
CA LYS A 42 -3.14 17.06 -13.04
C LYS A 42 -1.72 16.66 -12.67
N HIS A 43 -1.08 17.42 -11.78
CA HIS A 43 0.31 17.28 -11.39
C HIS A 43 0.42 17.62 -9.92
N TRP A 44 1.50 17.17 -9.29
CA TRP A 44 1.90 17.63 -7.99
C TRP A 44 2.81 18.86 -8.08
N ASP A 45 2.84 19.65 -7.03
CA ASP A 45 3.69 20.83 -6.84
C ASP A 45 4.05 21.01 -5.36
N GLU A 46 4.72 22.11 -5.02
CA GLU A 46 5.20 22.38 -3.65
C GLU A 46 4.08 22.58 -2.61
N SER A 47 2.81 22.69 -3.04
CA SER A 47 1.67 22.80 -2.13
C SER A 47 1.15 21.44 -1.65
N ASP A 48 1.65 20.35 -2.23
CA ASP A 48 1.18 19.01 -1.89
C ASP A 48 1.90 18.45 -0.67
N VAL A 49 1.16 18.42 0.43
CA VAL A 49 1.54 17.78 1.69
C VAL A 49 0.42 16.84 2.13
N VAL A 50 0.78 15.59 2.41
CA VAL A 50 -0.16 14.51 2.70
C VAL A 50 -0.18 14.22 4.20
N LEU A 51 -1.38 14.19 4.78
CA LEU A 51 -1.61 13.63 6.12
C LEU A 51 -2.01 12.17 5.99
N ILE A 52 -1.33 11.26 6.69
CA ILE A 52 -1.73 9.85 6.79
C ILE A 52 -2.40 9.63 8.15
N THR A 53 -3.62 9.09 8.15
CA THR A 53 -4.36 8.77 9.37
C THR A 53 -5.33 7.63 9.16
N TYR A 54 -5.63 6.90 10.24
CA TYR A 54 -6.78 6.00 10.27
C TYR A 54 -8.10 6.79 10.36
N ALA A 55 -9.14 6.25 9.74
CA ALA A 55 -10.49 6.82 9.76
C ALA A 55 -11.12 6.78 11.17
N ASP A 56 -10.69 5.84 12.01
CA ASP A 56 -11.11 5.68 13.40
C ASP A 56 -10.14 6.30 14.41
N GLN A 57 -9.13 7.08 13.98
CA GLN A 57 -8.11 7.63 14.88
C GLN A 57 -8.67 8.59 15.94
N PHE A 58 -9.71 9.35 15.59
CA PHE A 58 -10.27 10.42 16.42
C PHE A 58 -11.64 10.04 16.97
N HIS A 59 -11.85 10.21 18.27
CA HIS A 59 -13.11 9.84 18.92
C HIS A 59 -13.68 11.02 19.69
N SER A 60 -15.01 11.11 19.71
CA SER A 60 -15.77 12.01 20.58
C SER A 60 -16.93 11.25 21.21
N ASN A 61 -17.59 11.87 22.20
CA ASN A 61 -18.75 11.24 22.86
C ASN A 61 -20.02 11.28 22.01
N ASP A 62 -20.12 12.23 21.08
CA ASP A 62 -21.37 12.57 20.40
C ASP A 62 -21.38 12.17 18.92
N LEU A 63 -20.21 11.99 18.31
CA LEU A 63 -20.05 11.70 16.89
C LEU A 63 -19.22 10.46 16.66
N LYS A 64 -19.47 9.82 15.51
CA LYS A 64 -18.60 8.77 14.99
C LYS A 64 -17.20 9.32 14.67
N PRO A 65 -16.20 8.44 14.49
CA PRO A 65 -14.83 8.86 14.25
C PRO A 65 -14.60 9.75 13.03
N LEU A 66 -15.16 9.42 11.85
CA LEU A 66 -14.97 10.22 10.64
C LEU A 66 -15.50 11.66 10.77
N PRO A 67 -16.75 11.91 11.22
CA PRO A 67 -17.21 13.27 11.50
C PRO A 67 -16.36 13.99 12.55
N THR A 68 -15.88 13.28 13.57
CA THR A 68 -14.98 13.84 14.59
C THR A 68 -13.67 14.29 13.96
N PHE A 69 -13.07 13.44 13.13
CA PHE A 69 -11.86 13.74 12.39
C PHE A 69 -12.08 14.92 11.42
N ASN A 70 -13.19 14.98 10.70
CA ASN A 70 -13.50 16.09 9.80
C ASN A 70 -13.50 17.44 10.53
N GLN A 71 -14.11 17.49 11.73
CA GLN A 71 -14.09 18.71 12.56
C GLN A 71 -12.67 19.07 13.00
N PHE A 72 -11.90 18.09 13.47
CA PHE A 72 -10.53 18.29 13.89
C PHE A 72 -9.63 18.77 12.72
N TYR A 73 -9.73 18.11 11.58
CA TYR A 73 -8.98 18.43 10.38
C TYR A 73 -9.29 19.85 9.89
N HIS A 74 -10.57 20.20 9.75
CA HIS A 74 -10.99 21.53 9.33
C HIS A 74 -10.48 22.62 10.30
N GLN A 75 -10.52 22.37 11.60
CA GLN A 75 -10.11 23.36 12.59
C GLN A 75 -8.59 23.55 12.67
N TRP A 76 -7.81 22.47 12.55
CA TRP A 76 -6.39 22.49 12.94
C TRP A 76 -5.43 22.15 11.80
N LEU A 77 -5.84 21.33 10.83
CA LEU A 77 -4.91 20.69 9.88
C LEU A 77 -5.10 21.13 8.43
N GLN A 78 -6.29 21.62 8.05
CA GLN A 78 -6.64 21.96 6.67
C GLN A 78 -5.68 23.00 6.05
N SER A 79 -5.21 23.97 6.84
CA SER A 79 -4.27 25.00 6.36
C SER A 79 -2.85 24.49 6.09
N ILE A 80 -2.54 23.26 6.54
CA ILE A 80 -1.21 22.65 6.48
C ILE A 80 -1.19 21.51 5.45
N PHE A 81 -2.21 20.66 5.49
CA PHE A 81 -2.28 19.43 4.71
C PHE A 81 -3.29 19.55 3.58
N SER A 82 -2.80 19.64 2.35
CA SER A 82 -3.62 19.63 1.14
C SER A 82 -4.34 18.29 0.87
N HIS A 83 -3.75 17.18 1.32
CA HIS A 83 -4.20 15.82 1.05
C HIS A 83 -4.42 15.06 2.35
N VAL A 84 -5.43 14.19 2.37
CA VAL A 84 -5.63 13.21 3.43
C VAL A 84 -5.62 11.81 2.84
N HIS A 85 -4.64 11.02 3.27
CA HIS A 85 -4.60 9.58 3.11
C HIS A 85 -5.33 8.95 4.29
N LEU A 86 -6.57 8.54 4.02
CA LEU A 86 -7.32 7.66 4.91
C LEU A 86 -6.83 6.23 4.69
N LEU A 87 -6.16 5.68 5.71
CA LEU A 87 -5.88 4.25 5.80
C LEU A 87 -7.20 3.45 5.74
N PRO A 88 -7.17 2.13 5.46
CA PRO A 88 -8.37 1.40 5.06
C PRO A 88 -9.56 1.64 6.00
N PHE A 89 -10.60 2.27 5.47
CA PHE A 89 -11.80 2.69 6.19
C PHE A 89 -13.01 1.78 5.92
N TYR A 90 -12.78 0.69 5.20
CA TYR A 90 -13.78 -0.32 4.86
C TYR A 90 -14.04 -1.25 6.04
N PRO A 91 -15.17 -1.98 6.11
CA PRO A 91 -15.31 -3.07 7.07
C PRO A 91 -14.14 -4.06 6.93
N TRP A 92 -13.52 -4.43 8.05
CA TRP A 92 -12.32 -5.27 8.08
C TRP A 92 -12.36 -6.28 9.24
N SER A 93 -11.51 -7.30 9.19
CA SER A 93 -11.51 -8.40 10.18
C SER A 93 -10.21 -8.59 10.97
N SER A 94 -9.08 -8.19 10.42
CA SER A 94 -7.76 -8.18 11.04
C SER A 94 -6.82 -7.19 10.33
N ASP A 95 -5.56 -7.10 10.81
CA ASP A 95 -4.48 -6.30 10.21
C ASP A 95 -4.83 -4.81 10.09
N ASP A 96 -5.48 -4.26 11.13
CA ASP A 96 -5.84 -2.84 11.27
C ASP A 96 -6.44 -2.21 10.00
N GLY A 97 -7.33 -2.93 9.32
CA GLY A 97 -7.99 -2.45 8.10
C GLY A 97 -7.58 -3.16 6.82
N PHE A 98 -6.43 -3.82 6.78
CA PHE A 98 -5.89 -4.44 5.56
C PHE A 98 -6.49 -5.81 5.24
N SER A 99 -7.19 -6.45 6.17
CA SER A 99 -8.06 -7.60 5.85
C SER A 99 -9.49 -7.14 5.55
N VAL A 100 -9.72 -6.66 4.32
CA VAL A 100 -10.98 -6.01 3.91
C VAL A 100 -12.12 -7.03 3.70
N ILE A 101 -13.26 -6.80 4.38
CA ILE A 101 -14.50 -7.59 4.26
C ILE A 101 -15.35 -7.14 3.07
N ASP A 102 -15.54 -5.82 2.91
CA ASP A 102 -16.34 -5.25 1.80
C ASP A 102 -15.78 -3.90 1.33
N TYR A 103 -15.20 -3.89 0.13
CA TYR A 103 -14.64 -2.71 -0.49
C TYR A 103 -15.65 -1.57 -0.76
N HIS A 104 -16.96 -1.84 -0.85
CA HIS A 104 -17.95 -0.87 -1.30
C HIS A 104 -18.64 -0.12 -0.15
N GLN A 105 -18.29 -0.46 1.10
CA GLN A 105 -18.87 0.14 2.30
C GLN A 105 -17.79 0.86 3.11
N VAL A 106 -18.23 1.87 3.88
CA VAL A 106 -17.44 2.43 4.97
C VAL A 106 -17.74 1.61 6.22
N ALA A 107 -16.73 1.32 7.03
CA ALA A 107 -16.86 0.67 8.33
C ALA A 107 -17.90 1.43 9.17
N ILE A 108 -18.95 0.73 9.59
CA ILE A 108 -20.11 1.37 10.24
C ILE A 108 -19.73 2.06 11.55
N GLU A 109 -18.71 1.54 12.22
CA GLU A 109 -18.07 2.08 13.42
C GLU A 109 -17.33 3.39 13.15
N ALA A 110 -16.78 3.58 11.94
CA ALA A 110 -16.03 4.76 11.56
C ALA A 110 -16.95 5.89 11.06
N GLY A 111 -17.95 5.59 10.24
CA GLY A 111 -18.83 6.59 9.64
C GLY A 111 -19.63 6.09 8.44
N GLU A 112 -19.83 6.96 7.47
CA GLU A 112 -20.48 6.66 6.19
C GLU A 112 -19.83 7.41 5.01
N TRP A 113 -20.18 7.05 3.77
CA TRP A 113 -19.64 7.69 2.57
C TRP A 113 -19.87 9.21 2.54
N GLN A 114 -20.95 9.69 3.16
CA GLN A 114 -21.24 11.12 3.28
C GLN A 114 -20.16 11.87 4.08
N ASP A 115 -19.55 11.24 5.08
CA ASP A 115 -18.50 11.84 5.89
C ASP A 115 -17.19 11.95 5.09
N ILE A 116 -16.87 10.93 4.30
CA ILE A 116 -15.72 10.96 3.39
C ILE A 116 -15.91 12.02 2.31
N GLN A 117 -17.13 12.12 1.76
CA GLN A 117 -17.46 13.16 0.78
C GLN A 117 -17.25 14.56 1.37
N GLN A 118 -17.69 14.81 2.61
CA GLN A 118 -17.47 16.09 3.30
C GLN A 118 -15.98 16.40 3.48
N LEU A 119 -15.16 15.41 3.82
CA LEU A 119 -13.71 15.59 3.89
C LEU A 119 -13.12 15.99 2.52
N GLY A 120 -13.64 15.40 1.44
CA GLY A 120 -13.24 15.69 0.06
C GLY A 120 -13.64 17.09 -0.43
N GLU A 121 -14.53 17.81 0.27
CA GLU A 121 -14.85 19.21 -0.06
C GLU A 121 -13.73 20.19 0.31
N CYS A 122 -12.84 19.80 1.22
CA CYS A 122 -11.78 20.64 1.77
C CYS A 122 -10.37 20.04 1.65
N SER A 123 -10.23 18.83 1.12
CA SER A 123 -8.97 18.12 0.95
C SER A 123 -8.99 17.20 -0.27
N HIS A 124 -7.82 16.89 -0.81
CA HIS A 124 -7.65 15.85 -1.82
C HIS A 124 -7.55 14.48 -1.14
N LEU A 125 -8.38 13.52 -1.57
CA LEU A 125 -8.49 12.23 -0.91
C LEU A 125 -7.56 11.19 -1.51
N MET A 126 -6.85 10.48 -0.64
CA MET A 126 -6.07 9.29 -0.96
C MET A 126 -6.67 8.07 -0.26
N PHE A 127 -7.01 7.04 -1.04
CA PHE A 127 -7.57 5.79 -0.53
C PHE A 127 -6.60 4.62 -0.71
N ASP A 128 -6.62 3.69 0.25
CA ASP A 128 -6.02 2.39 0.08
C ASP A 128 -6.86 1.50 -0.84
N PHE A 129 -6.20 0.94 -1.84
CA PHE A 129 -6.70 -0.13 -2.68
C PHE A 129 -5.97 -1.41 -2.33
N VAL A 130 -6.56 -2.16 -1.38
CA VAL A 130 -6.10 -3.48 -0.96
C VAL A 130 -6.38 -4.49 -2.05
N CYS A 131 -5.46 -4.52 -3.02
CA CYS A 131 -5.70 -5.17 -4.30
C CYS A 131 -5.18 -6.61 -4.37
N ASN A 132 -4.27 -7.02 -3.50
CA ASN A 132 -3.69 -8.37 -3.55
C ASN A 132 -4.60 -9.45 -2.93
N HIS A 133 -5.28 -9.12 -1.84
CA HIS A 133 -5.96 -10.07 -0.97
C HIS A 133 -7.21 -9.45 -0.35
N MET A 134 -8.06 -10.29 0.23
CA MET A 134 -9.23 -9.86 0.97
C MET A 134 -9.51 -10.77 2.16
N SER A 135 -10.40 -10.32 3.04
CA SER A 135 -10.78 -11.05 4.25
C SER A 135 -11.44 -12.40 3.95
N ALA A 136 -11.09 -13.41 4.75
CA ALA A 136 -11.79 -14.70 4.83
C ALA A 136 -13.25 -14.56 5.33
N LYS A 137 -13.65 -13.38 5.82
CA LYS A 137 -15.04 -13.07 6.21
C LYS A 137 -15.82 -12.34 5.12
N SER A 138 -15.21 -12.11 3.96
CA SER A 138 -15.86 -11.43 2.84
C SER A 138 -16.94 -12.27 2.15
N GLU A 139 -17.89 -11.59 1.50
CA GLU A 139 -18.93 -12.28 0.73
C GLU A 139 -18.34 -12.99 -0.50
N TRP A 140 -17.25 -12.47 -1.09
CA TRP A 140 -16.58 -13.16 -2.21
C TRP A 140 -15.98 -14.49 -1.77
N PHE A 141 -15.35 -14.52 -0.59
CA PHE A 141 -14.80 -15.75 -0.04
C PHE A 141 -15.88 -16.75 0.34
N LYS A 142 -16.94 -16.29 0.99
CA LYS A 142 -18.12 -17.11 1.27
C LYS A 142 -18.71 -17.71 -0.02
N ASN A 143 -18.83 -16.92 -1.08
CA ASN A 143 -19.32 -17.41 -2.37
C ASN A 143 -18.37 -18.45 -3.00
N TYR A 144 -17.06 -18.27 -2.88
CA TYR A 144 -16.08 -19.27 -3.30
C TYR A 144 -16.23 -20.59 -2.53
N LEU A 145 -16.36 -20.55 -1.20
CA LEU A 145 -16.55 -21.76 -0.37
C LEU A 145 -17.86 -22.49 -0.70
N GLN A 146 -18.91 -21.74 -1.00
CA GLN A 146 -20.24 -22.24 -1.42
C GLN A 146 -20.28 -22.64 -2.90
N GLN A 147 -19.17 -22.51 -3.62
CA GLN A 147 -19.06 -22.85 -5.04
C GLN A 147 -20.14 -22.14 -5.88
N HIS A 148 -20.47 -20.90 -5.53
CA HIS A 148 -21.42 -20.08 -6.25
C HIS A 148 -20.90 -19.76 -7.66
N PRO A 149 -21.73 -19.88 -8.72
CA PRO A 149 -21.28 -19.65 -10.09
C PRO A 149 -20.67 -18.25 -10.29
N GLY A 150 -19.51 -18.21 -10.93
CA GLY A 150 -18.72 -17.00 -11.17
C GLY A 150 -17.64 -16.73 -10.13
N PHE A 151 -17.61 -17.45 -9.01
CA PHE A 151 -16.58 -17.30 -7.97
C PHE A 151 -15.51 -18.40 -8.00
N GLU A 152 -15.61 -19.39 -8.89
CA GLU A 152 -14.81 -20.62 -8.89
C GLU A 152 -13.30 -20.39 -8.86
N ASP A 153 -12.85 -19.32 -9.51
CA ASP A 153 -11.44 -18.96 -9.68
C ASP A 153 -11.06 -17.69 -8.92
N PHE A 154 -11.85 -17.22 -7.93
CA PHE A 154 -11.56 -15.98 -7.22
C PHE A 154 -10.29 -16.04 -6.33
N PHE A 155 -9.99 -17.22 -5.81
CA PHE A 155 -8.85 -17.47 -4.92
C PHE A 155 -7.98 -18.62 -5.46
N ILE A 156 -6.78 -18.74 -4.91
CA ILE A 156 -5.75 -19.63 -5.43
C ILE A 156 -5.71 -20.90 -4.59
N ALA A 157 -6.30 -21.99 -5.09
CA ALA A 157 -6.12 -23.32 -4.51
C ALA A 157 -4.82 -23.96 -5.01
N VAL A 158 -4.03 -24.50 -4.10
CA VAL A 158 -2.75 -25.15 -4.41
C VAL A 158 -2.69 -26.51 -3.71
N ASP A 159 -2.13 -27.52 -4.40
CA ASP A 159 -1.83 -28.79 -3.75
C ASP A 159 -0.77 -28.55 -2.66
N PRO A 160 -1.00 -28.93 -1.39
CA PRO A 160 -0.03 -28.77 -0.32
C PRO A 160 1.31 -29.47 -0.55
N GLN A 161 1.41 -30.38 -1.53
CA GLN A 161 2.66 -31.02 -1.97
C GLN A 161 3.45 -30.19 -3.00
N THR A 162 2.88 -29.10 -3.51
CA THR A 162 3.56 -28.21 -4.48
C THR A 162 4.81 -27.58 -3.84
N ASP A 163 5.93 -27.60 -4.55
CA ASP A 163 7.14 -26.91 -4.10
C ASP A 163 6.95 -25.39 -4.19
N LEU A 164 6.88 -24.75 -3.01
CA LEU A 164 6.76 -23.30 -2.85
C LEU A 164 8.00 -22.70 -2.16
N SER A 165 9.14 -23.40 -2.18
CA SER A 165 10.37 -22.97 -1.54
C SER A 165 10.96 -21.69 -2.15
N ALA A 166 10.69 -21.42 -3.43
CA ALA A 166 11.13 -20.21 -4.12
C ALA A 166 10.33 -18.95 -3.73
N VAL A 167 9.14 -19.09 -3.14
CA VAL A 167 8.23 -17.97 -2.86
C VAL A 167 8.82 -17.04 -1.81
N THR A 168 8.79 -15.74 -2.09
CA THR A 168 9.16 -14.70 -1.13
C THR A 168 8.08 -14.57 -0.07
N ARG A 169 8.45 -14.74 1.20
CA ARG A 169 7.53 -14.63 2.34
C ARG A 169 7.78 -13.37 3.15
N PRO A 170 6.78 -12.49 3.33
CA PRO A 170 6.89 -11.32 4.19
C PRO A 170 6.74 -11.68 5.68
N ARG A 171 5.93 -12.71 5.98
CA ARG A 171 5.68 -13.18 7.35
C ARG A 171 6.22 -14.60 7.55
N ALA A 172 6.55 -14.94 8.79
CA ALA A 172 6.97 -16.28 9.20
C ALA A 172 5.79 -17.24 9.43
N LEU A 173 4.73 -17.11 8.64
CA LEU A 173 3.50 -17.91 8.71
C LEU A 173 3.45 -18.94 7.57
N PRO A 174 2.62 -20.00 7.69
CA PRO A 174 2.33 -20.90 6.58
C PRO A 174 1.76 -20.12 5.39
N LEU A 175 2.20 -20.46 4.17
CA LEU A 175 1.74 -19.82 2.92
C LEU A 175 0.39 -20.37 2.43
N LEU A 176 0.01 -21.55 2.93
CA LEU A 176 -1.21 -22.23 2.54
C LEU A 176 -2.06 -22.50 3.79
N THR A 177 -3.33 -22.08 3.74
CA THR A 177 -4.31 -22.31 4.81
C THR A 177 -5.40 -23.28 4.33
N PRO A 178 -5.73 -24.34 5.10
CA PRO A 178 -6.80 -25.26 4.75
C PRO A 178 -8.18 -24.67 5.05
N PHE A 179 -9.09 -24.74 4.08
CA PHE A 179 -10.50 -24.37 4.23
C PHE A 179 -11.41 -25.50 3.79
N GLN A 180 -12.51 -25.68 4.52
CA GLN A 180 -13.56 -26.64 4.19
C GLN A 180 -14.56 -25.99 3.22
N MET A 181 -14.79 -26.65 2.09
CA MET A 181 -15.79 -26.28 1.09
C MET A 181 -17.18 -26.81 1.49
N ASP A 182 -18.24 -26.31 0.84
CA ASP A 182 -19.62 -26.76 1.11
C ASP A 182 -19.84 -28.26 0.79
N ASP A 183 -19.11 -28.79 -0.18
CA ASP A 183 -19.07 -30.23 -0.51
C ASP A 183 -18.27 -31.10 0.49
N ASN A 184 -17.80 -30.52 1.60
CA ASN A 184 -16.92 -31.11 2.62
C ASN A 184 -15.50 -31.48 2.14
N SER A 185 -15.11 -31.10 0.93
CA SER A 185 -13.70 -31.18 0.53
C SER A 185 -12.87 -30.12 1.25
N THR A 186 -11.56 -30.37 1.38
CA THR A 186 -10.62 -29.38 1.90
C THR A 186 -9.78 -28.84 0.77
N ARG A 187 -9.70 -27.51 0.63
CA ARG A 187 -8.76 -26.83 -0.28
C ARG A 187 -7.73 -26.07 0.53
N HIS A 188 -6.48 -26.13 0.09
CA HIS A 188 -5.41 -25.31 0.66
C HIS A 188 -5.28 -24.06 -0.20
N LEU A 189 -5.58 -22.90 0.39
CA LEU A 189 -5.64 -21.63 -0.30
C LEU A 189 -4.42 -20.78 0.03
N TRP A 190 -3.97 -20.00 -0.95
CA TRP A 190 -2.83 -19.11 -0.82
C TRP A 190 -3.14 -17.93 0.12
N THR A 191 -2.30 -17.76 1.14
CA THR A 191 -2.43 -16.79 2.23
C THR A 191 -1.07 -16.17 2.54
N THR A 192 -0.66 -15.18 1.74
CA THR A 192 0.69 -14.58 1.78
C THR A 192 1.00 -13.94 3.14
N PHE A 193 -0.01 -13.35 3.78
CA PHE A 193 0.14 -12.53 4.98
C PHE A 193 -0.37 -13.22 6.24
N SER A 194 -1.62 -13.69 6.24
CA SER A 194 -2.25 -14.39 7.37
C SER A 194 -3.36 -15.32 6.88
N ASP A 195 -3.86 -16.19 7.76
CA ASP A 195 -4.98 -17.09 7.46
C ASP A 195 -6.32 -16.37 7.24
N ASP A 196 -6.44 -15.11 7.66
CA ASP A 196 -7.61 -14.26 7.41
C ASP A 196 -7.48 -13.46 6.10
N GLN A 197 -6.29 -13.38 5.49
CA GLN A 197 -6.02 -12.62 4.26
C GLN A 197 -5.81 -13.55 3.07
N ILE A 198 -6.87 -13.79 2.31
CA ILE A 198 -6.86 -14.76 1.19
C ILE A 198 -6.47 -14.03 -0.09
N ASP A 199 -5.41 -14.50 -0.75
CA ASP A 199 -4.90 -13.89 -1.97
C ASP A 199 -5.87 -14.07 -3.15
N LEU A 200 -6.13 -12.97 -3.84
CA LEU A 200 -6.95 -12.93 -5.06
C LEU A 200 -6.18 -13.52 -6.24
N ASN A 201 -6.90 -14.27 -7.09
CA ASN A 201 -6.33 -14.94 -8.24
C ASN A 201 -6.40 -14.08 -9.52
N TYR A 202 -5.41 -13.21 -9.72
CA TYR A 202 -5.35 -12.35 -10.92
C TYR A 202 -5.17 -13.09 -12.25
N ARG A 203 -4.90 -14.41 -12.25
CA ARG A 203 -4.95 -15.22 -13.48
C ARG A 203 -6.38 -15.33 -14.04
N SER A 204 -7.40 -15.13 -13.20
CA SER A 204 -8.80 -15.07 -13.61
C SER A 204 -9.15 -13.67 -14.13
N PRO A 205 -9.63 -13.54 -15.38
CA PRO A 205 -10.21 -12.30 -15.88
C PRO A 205 -11.35 -11.75 -15.03
N GLU A 206 -12.17 -12.62 -14.42
CA GLU A 206 -13.31 -12.17 -13.60
C GLU A 206 -12.84 -11.49 -12.30
N VAL A 207 -11.73 -11.93 -11.71
CA VAL A 207 -11.11 -11.26 -10.55
C VAL A 207 -10.61 -9.87 -10.92
N LEU A 208 -9.90 -9.74 -12.04
CA LEU A 208 -9.47 -8.41 -12.52
C LEU A 208 -10.68 -7.50 -12.75
N LEU A 209 -11.74 -8.00 -13.38
CA LEU A 209 -12.94 -7.23 -13.63
C LEU A 209 -13.63 -6.77 -12.33
N ALA A 210 -13.70 -7.63 -11.31
CA ALA A 210 -14.24 -7.29 -10.00
C ALA A 210 -13.39 -6.22 -9.28
N MET A 211 -12.06 -6.32 -9.37
CA MET A 211 -11.15 -5.34 -8.78
C MET A 211 -11.13 -4.01 -9.54
N VAL A 212 -11.37 -4.02 -10.85
CA VAL A 212 -11.64 -2.79 -11.61
C VAL A 212 -12.94 -2.15 -11.13
N ASP A 213 -14.00 -2.90 -10.83
CA ASP A 213 -15.23 -2.33 -10.27
C ASP A 213 -14.99 -1.62 -8.93
N VAL A 214 -14.17 -2.22 -8.05
CA VAL A 214 -13.73 -1.60 -6.79
C VAL A 214 -12.98 -0.28 -7.07
N LEU A 215 -11.99 -0.31 -7.97
CA LEU A 215 -11.22 0.89 -8.33
C LEU A 215 -12.14 1.99 -8.87
N LEU A 216 -13.05 1.66 -9.78
CA LEU A 216 -13.99 2.63 -10.36
C LEU A 216 -14.91 3.23 -9.29
N CYS A 217 -15.36 2.42 -8.33
CA CYS A 217 -16.11 2.90 -7.17
C CYS A 217 -15.31 3.96 -6.38
N TYR A 218 -14.03 3.70 -6.08
CA TYR A 218 -13.18 4.67 -5.36
C TYR A 218 -13.04 5.98 -6.12
N LEU A 219 -12.83 5.92 -7.44
CA LEU A 219 -12.73 7.11 -8.28
C LEU A 219 -14.06 7.88 -8.36
N GLU A 220 -15.20 7.19 -8.36
CA GLU A 220 -16.52 7.80 -8.28
C GLU A 220 -16.75 8.48 -6.92
N LYS A 221 -16.24 7.87 -5.84
CA LYS A 221 -16.34 8.38 -4.46
C LYS A 221 -15.32 9.47 -4.10
N GLY A 222 -14.55 9.95 -5.08
CA GLY A 222 -13.68 11.13 -4.91
C GLY A 222 -12.21 10.82 -4.66
N ALA A 223 -11.75 9.57 -4.82
CA ALA A 223 -10.32 9.28 -4.78
C ALA A 223 -9.58 10.07 -5.87
N GLU A 224 -8.62 10.89 -5.45
CA GLU A 224 -7.67 11.57 -6.33
C GLU A 224 -6.32 10.86 -6.29
N TYR A 225 -5.98 10.21 -5.18
CA TYR A 225 -4.78 9.40 -5.03
C TYR A 225 -5.21 7.97 -4.64
N VAL A 226 -4.55 6.97 -5.21
CA VAL A 226 -4.84 5.55 -4.93
C VAL A 226 -3.54 4.84 -4.56
N ARG A 227 -3.45 4.35 -3.33
CA ARG A 227 -2.33 3.51 -2.86
C ARG A 227 -2.62 2.06 -3.22
N LEU A 228 -1.71 1.44 -3.97
CA LEU A 228 -1.76 0.01 -4.28
C LEU A 228 -1.04 -0.75 -3.17
N ASP A 229 -1.82 -1.34 -2.28
CA ASP A 229 -1.31 -2.13 -1.15
C ASP A 229 -0.86 -3.53 -1.59
N ALA A 230 0.26 -4.00 -1.04
CA ALA A 230 0.81 -5.33 -1.29
C ALA A 230 0.96 -5.67 -2.79
N VAL A 231 1.14 -4.65 -3.63
CA VAL A 231 1.02 -4.75 -5.08
C VAL A 231 2.03 -5.72 -5.69
N GLY A 232 3.20 -5.88 -5.06
CA GLY A 232 4.23 -6.80 -5.50
C GLY A 232 3.77 -8.26 -5.63
N PHE A 233 2.78 -8.68 -4.85
CA PHE A 233 2.32 -10.07 -4.73
C PHE A 233 1.12 -10.42 -5.64
N MET A 234 0.63 -9.48 -6.46
CA MET A 234 -0.61 -9.67 -7.22
C MET A 234 -0.60 -10.92 -8.14
N TRP A 235 0.54 -11.27 -8.74
CA TRP A 235 0.66 -12.44 -9.61
C TRP A 235 1.47 -13.58 -8.99
N LYS A 236 0.95 -14.80 -9.11
CA LYS A 236 1.48 -16.00 -8.45
C LYS A 236 1.87 -17.05 -9.49
N GLU A 237 3.08 -17.59 -9.36
CA GLU A 237 3.61 -18.66 -10.20
C GLU A 237 4.53 -19.58 -9.37
N PRO A 238 4.04 -20.77 -8.94
CA PRO A 238 4.87 -21.74 -8.24
C PRO A 238 6.18 -22.02 -8.98
N GLY A 239 7.28 -22.09 -8.24
CA GLY A 239 8.64 -22.16 -8.80
C GLY A 239 9.32 -20.81 -9.04
N THR A 240 8.63 -19.70 -8.80
CA THR A 240 9.19 -18.33 -8.84
C THR A 240 9.13 -17.66 -7.46
N SER A 241 9.68 -16.44 -7.36
CA SER A 241 9.57 -15.61 -6.16
C SER A 241 8.15 -15.18 -5.81
N CYS A 242 7.21 -15.21 -6.78
CA CYS A 242 5.84 -14.68 -6.65
C CYS A 242 5.76 -13.23 -6.14
N ILE A 243 6.80 -12.45 -6.40
CA ILE A 243 6.86 -11.02 -6.13
C ILE A 243 7.54 -10.32 -7.30
N HIS A 244 7.07 -9.14 -7.69
CA HIS A 244 7.60 -8.34 -8.81
C HIS A 244 7.58 -9.06 -10.18
N LEU A 245 6.67 -10.01 -10.37
CA LEU A 245 6.56 -10.69 -11.65
C LEU A 245 6.09 -9.72 -12.73
N GLU A 246 6.51 -9.94 -13.98
CA GLU A 246 6.16 -9.07 -15.12
C GLU A 246 4.64 -8.81 -15.23
N LYS A 247 3.83 -9.83 -14.94
CA LYS A 247 2.36 -9.73 -14.95
C LYS A 247 1.83 -8.74 -13.90
N THR A 248 2.50 -8.60 -12.76
CA THR A 248 2.18 -7.58 -11.76
C THR A 248 2.38 -6.19 -12.37
N HIS A 249 3.53 -5.93 -13.00
CA HIS A 249 3.80 -4.65 -13.67
C HIS A 249 2.75 -4.35 -14.75
N LEU A 250 2.44 -5.32 -15.62
CA LEU A 250 1.42 -5.16 -16.66
C LEU A 250 0.02 -4.85 -16.07
N ILE A 251 -0.35 -5.46 -14.95
CA ILE A 251 -1.62 -5.16 -14.27
C ILE A 251 -1.62 -3.71 -13.78
N ILE A 252 -0.55 -3.22 -13.17
CA ILE A 252 -0.47 -1.81 -12.70
C ILE A 252 -0.53 -0.84 -13.89
N LYS A 253 0.17 -1.15 -14.99
CA LYS A 253 0.10 -0.36 -16.24
C LYS A 253 -1.31 -0.33 -16.84
N LEU A 254 -2.03 -1.44 -16.74
CA LEU A 254 -3.44 -1.52 -17.11
C LEU A 254 -4.31 -0.65 -16.19
N LEU A 255 -4.13 -0.71 -14.86
CA LEU A 255 -4.87 0.11 -13.91
C LEU A 255 -4.61 1.61 -14.14
N ARG A 256 -3.37 2.03 -14.39
CA ARG A 256 -3.04 3.41 -14.81
C ARG A 256 -3.75 3.80 -16.09
N SER A 257 -3.70 2.95 -17.10
CA SER A 257 -4.37 3.23 -18.38
C SER A 257 -5.89 3.35 -18.25
N ILE A 258 -6.50 2.59 -17.34
CA ILE A 258 -7.92 2.72 -16.98
C ILE A 258 -8.17 4.05 -16.28
N ILE A 259 -7.38 4.39 -15.26
CA ILE A 259 -7.49 5.65 -14.50
C ILE A 259 -7.35 6.86 -15.43
N ASP A 260 -6.32 6.90 -16.27
CA ASP A 260 -6.09 8.00 -17.22
C ASP A 260 -7.26 8.17 -18.20
N ASN A 261 -8.01 7.08 -18.45
CA ASN A 261 -9.17 7.09 -19.33
C ASN A 261 -10.44 7.59 -18.66
N VAL A 262 -10.67 7.27 -17.38
CA VAL A 262 -11.94 7.53 -16.69
C VAL A 262 -11.88 8.69 -15.69
N ALA A 263 -10.71 8.95 -15.11
CA ALA A 263 -10.46 9.90 -14.04
C ALA A 263 -9.09 10.59 -14.22
N PRO A 264 -8.86 11.32 -15.32
CA PRO A 264 -7.56 11.91 -15.60
C PRO A 264 -7.14 12.90 -14.50
N GLY A 265 -5.90 12.77 -14.04
CA GLY A 265 -5.33 13.52 -12.91
C GLY A 265 -5.26 12.71 -11.61
N THR A 266 -5.89 11.53 -11.54
CA THR A 266 -5.68 10.64 -10.40
C THR A 266 -4.24 10.09 -10.39
N VAL A 267 -3.64 10.08 -9.19
CA VAL A 267 -2.29 9.56 -8.94
C VAL A 267 -2.37 8.12 -8.43
N ILE A 268 -1.50 7.25 -8.95
CA ILE A 268 -1.30 5.89 -8.44
C ILE A 268 0.02 5.85 -7.70
N ILE A 269 -0.02 5.30 -6.48
CA ILE A 269 1.13 5.14 -5.61
C ILE A 269 1.33 3.65 -5.34
N THR A 270 2.50 3.11 -5.65
CA THR A 270 2.81 1.71 -5.28
C THR A 270 3.50 1.67 -3.94
N GLU A 271 3.05 0.75 -3.09
CA GLU A 271 3.71 0.41 -1.85
C GLU A 271 4.47 -0.92 -2.00
N THR A 272 5.79 -0.86 -1.92
CA THR A 272 6.66 -2.04 -1.86
C THR A 272 7.85 -1.83 -0.93
N ASN A 273 7.78 -2.37 0.29
CA ASN A 273 8.87 -2.37 1.27
C ASN A 273 10.01 -3.36 0.92
N VAL A 274 10.70 -3.08 -0.19
CA VAL A 274 11.72 -3.95 -0.80
C VAL A 274 13.02 -3.17 -1.04
N PRO A 275 14.14 -3.81 -1.45
CA PRO A 275 15.36 -3.09 -1.78
C PRO A 275 15.09 -2.00 -2.82
N HIS A 276 15.83 -0.90 -2.72
CA HIS A 276 15.55 0.32 -3.49
C HIS A 276 15.34 0.05 -5.00
N LYS A 277 16.20 -0.78 -5.61
CA LYS A 277 16.12 -1.09 -7.05
C LYS A 277 14.80 -1.74 -7.47
N ASP A 278 14.25 -2.60 -6.63
CA ASP A 278 13.00 -3.30 -6.94
C ASP A 278 11.81 -2.35 -6.77
N ASN A 279 11.86 -1.47 -5.77
CA ASN A 279 10.82 -0.47 -5.52
C ASN A 279 10.71 0.56 -6.66
N ILE A 280 11.84 1.06 -7.19
CA ILE A 280 11.82 2.07 -8.25
C ILE A 280 11.41 1.51 -9.62
N ALA A 281 11.46 0.19 -9.81
CA ALA A 281 11.04 -0.46 -11.05
C ALA A 281 9.55 -0.23 -11.36
N TYR A 282 8.73 0.04 -10.33
CA TYR A 282 7.31 0.34 -10.46
C TYR A 282 6.99 1.68 -11.12
N PHE A 283 7.98 2.54 -11.38
CA PHE A 283 7.76 3.67 -12.28
C PHE A 283 7.59 3.26 -13.75
N GLY A 284 7.95 2.02 -14.11
CA GLY A 284 7.95 1.56 -15.49
C GLY A 284 8.86 2.41 -16.37
N GLU A 285 8.36 2.81 -17.53
CA GLU A 285 9.05 3.71 -18.46
C GLU A 285 8.86 5.20 -18.09
N GLY A 286 8.26 5.47 -16.93
CA GLY A 286 8.04 6.80 -16.36
C GLY A 286 6.71 7.45 -16.76
N ASP A 287 5.93 6.88 -17.66
CA ASP A 287 4.61 7.42 -18.04
C ASP A 287 3.52 6.35 -18.16
N ASP A 288 3.83 5.09 -17.83
CA ASP A 288 2.95 3.97 -18.08
C ASP A 288 2.55 3.13 -16.84
N GLU A 289 3.27 3.22 -15.71
CA GLU A 289 3.01 2.40 -14.51
C GLU A 289 2.61 3.17 -13.24
N ALA A 290 3.45 3.35 -12.22
CA ALA A 290 3.11 4.17 -11.06
C ALA A 290 3.41 5.66 -11.32
N HIS A 291 2.65 6.55 -10.70
CA HIS A 291 2.98 7.99 -10.67
C HIS A 291 3.95 8.29 -9.52
N MET A 292 3.77 7.61 -8.39
CA MET A 292 4.67 7.71 -7.25
C MET A 292 5.02 6.33 -6.70
N VAL A 293 6.19 6.22 -6.11
CA VAL A 293 6.56 5.06 -5.29
C VAL A 293 6.94 5.54 -3.90
N TYR A 294 6.57 4.78 -2.87
CA TYR A 294 7.00 5.04 -1.50
C TYR A 294 8.51 5.02 -1.40
N GLN A 295 9.11 6.00 -0.72
CA GLN A 295 10.56 6.04 -0.54
C GLN A 295 11.00 5.35 0.75
N PHE A 296 10.79 4.03 0.83
CA PHE A 296 11.06 3.20 2.02
C PHE A 296 12.51 3.21 2.51
N SER A 297 13.48 3.58 1.68
CA SER A 297 14.88 3.76 2.11
C SER A 297 15.06 5.02 2.97
N LEU A 298 14.21 6.04 2.83
CA LEU A 298 14.37 7.33 3.52
C LEU A 298 14.22 7.21 5.05
N PRO A 299 13.14 6.63 5.62
CA PRO A 299 12.99 6.52 7.07
C PRO A 299 14.19 5.88 7.80
N PRO A 300 14.67 4.68 7.40
CA PRO A 300 15.75 4.04 8.11
C PRO A 300 17.11 4.71 7.84
N LEU A 301 17.33 5.37 6.70
CA LEU A 301 18.58 6.12 6.44
C LEU A 301 18.67 7.40 7.27
N VAL A 302 17.56 8.14 7.41
CA VAL A 302 17.52 9.32 8.29
C VAL A 302 17.75 8.90 9.73
N LEU A 303 17.09 7.82 10.18
CA LEU A 303 17.28 7.25 11.50
C LEU A 303 18.74 6.83 11.73
N HIS A 304 19.33 6.09 10.79
CA HIS A 304 20.74 5.69 10.82
C HIS A 304 21.66 6.90 10.93
N ALA A 305 21.43 7.94 10.12
CA ALA A 305 22.27 9.13 10.11
C ALA A 305 22.24 9.90 11.44
N VAL A 306 21.06 10.01 12.06
CA VAL A 306 20.89 10.64 13.38
C VAL A 306 21.57 9.81 14.48
N GLN A 307 21.36 8.49 14.48
CA GLN A 307 21.91 7.59 15.50
C GLN A 307 23.44 7.47 15.43
N LYS A 308 24.00 7.38 14.21
CA LYS A 308 25.44 7.30 13.98
C LYS A 308 26.14 8.66 13.94
N GLN A 309 25.37 9.76 13.87
CA GLN A 309 25.90 11.11 13.61
C GLN A 309 26.75 11.15 12.32
N ASN A 310 26.37 10.36 11.31
CA ASN A 310 27.06 10.27 10.03
C ASN A 310 26.05 10.25 8.88
N VAL A 311 26.14 11.23 7.98
CA VAL A 311 25.22 11.41 6.85
C VAL A 311 25.70 10.76 5.55
N GLU A 312 26.90 10.15 5.51
CA GLU A 312 27.53 9.64 4.29
C GLU A 312 26.62 8.70 3.51
N ALA A 313 26.01 7.71 4.17
CA ALA A 313 25.10 6.76 3.52
C ALA A 313 23.83 7.43 2.98
N LEU A 314 23.21 8.32 3.77
CA LEU A 314 22.03 9.09 3.35
C LEU A 314 22.34 9.96 2.13
N CYS A 315 23.46 10.69 2.16
CA CYS A 315 23.89 11.55 1.05
C CYS A 315 24.27 10.75 -0.19
N ALA A 316 24.99 9.63 -0.03
CA ALA A 316 25.36 8.77 -1.15
C ALA A 316 24.13 8.16 -1.82
N TRP A 317 23.14 7.71 -1.06
CA TRP A 317 21.86 7.26 -1.60
C TRP A 317 21.10 8.40 -2.30
N ALA A 318 20.95 9.55 -1.65
CA ALA A 318 20.22 10.70 -2.18
C ALA A 318 20.79 11.23 -3.51
N GLN A 319 22.13 11.25 -3.65
CA GLN A 319 22.81 11.69 -4.88
C GLN A 319 22.55 10.77 -6.09
N ASN A 320 22.13 9.53 -5.86
CA ASN A 320 21.85 8.55 -6.91
C ASN A 320 20.36 8.48 -7.27
N LEU A 321 19.50 9.27 -6.63
CA LEU A 321 18.07 9.29 -6.95
C LEU A 321 17.84 9.93 -8.32
N THR A 322 17.26 9.16 -9.22
CA THR A 322 16.85 9.61 -10.56
C THR A 322 15.41 9.21 -10.81
N LEU A 323 14.68 10.09 -11.49
CA LEU A 323 13.32 9.84 -11.93
C LEU A 323 13.35 9.51 -13.44
N PRO A 324 12.59 8.51 -13.91
CA PRO A 324 12.55 8.17 -15.32
C PRO A 324 11.85 9.24 -16.17
N SER A 325 10.96 10.05 -15.58
CA SER A 325 10.30 11.15 -16.28
C SER A 325 9.89 12.28 -15.32
N SER A 326 9.42 13.41 -15.85
CA SER A 326 8.79 14.48 -15.06
C SER A 326 7.37 14.17 -14.60
N ASN A 327 6.79 13.05 -15.06
CA ASN A 327 5.46 12.57 -14.70
C ASN A 327 5.53 11.51 -13.58
N THR A 328 6.68 11.38 -12.92
CA THR A 328 6.85 10.56 -11.72
C THR A 328 7.53 11.34 -10.62
N THR A 329 7.29 10.94 -9.37
CA THR A 329 7.98 11.51 -8.21
C THR A 329 8.01 10.53 -7.04
N TRP A 330 8.76 10.86 -6.01
CA TRP A 330 8.82 10.08 -4.78
C TRP A 330 7.66 10.43 -3.84
N PHE A 331 7.12 9.42 -3.16
CA PHE A 331 6.23 9.63 -2.01
C PHE A 331 7.06 9.45 -0.73
N ASN A 332 7.40 10.58 -0.10
CA ASN A 332 8.37 10.64 0.99
C ASN A 332 7.66 10.55 2.32
N PHE A 333 8.19 9.76 3.25
CA PHE A 333 7.65 9.62 4.59
C PHE A 333 8.77 9.22 5.56
N LEU A 334 8.50 9.35 6.86
CA LEU A 334 9.39 8.86 7.93
C LEU A 334 8.69 7.87 8.87
N ALA A 335 7.36 7.97 9.00
CA ALA A 335 6.54 7.09 9.82
C ALA A 335 5.30 6.65 9.05
N SER A 336 4.85 5.44 9.33
CA SER A 336 3.66 4.81 8.74
C SER A 336 2.87 4.06 9.82
N HIS A 337 1.79 3.40 9.42
CA HIS A 337 1.10 2.43 10.27
C HIS A 337 1.96 1.18 10.54
N ASP A 338 2.77 0.76 9.56
CA ASP A 338 3.79 -0.27 9.73
C ASP A 338 5.02 0.24 10.47
N GLY A 339 5.87 -0.69 10.91
CA GLY A 339 7.17 -0.36 11.49
C GLY A 339 8.19 0.10 10.45
N ILE A 340 9.37 0.48 10.92
CA ILE A 340 10.48 0.95 10.08
C ILE A 340 11.11 -0.27 9.40
N GLY A 341 10.83 -0.45 8.11
CA GLY A 341 11.39 -1.52 7.29
C GLY A 341 12.92 -1.45 7.16
N LEU A 342 13.58 -2.61 7.28
CA LEU A 342 15.04 -2.72 7.19
C LEU A 342 15.51 -3.29 5.86
N ASN A 343 14.63 -3.98 5.15
CA ASN A 343 14.94 -4.50 3.82
C ASN A 343 15.38 -3.42 2.81
N PRO A 344 14.81 -2.19 2.82
CA PRO A 344 15.25 -1.09 1.97
C PRO A 344 16.68 -0.61 2.20
N LEU A 345 17.31 -0.95 3.35
CA LEU A 345 18.71 -0.64 3.63
C LEU A 345 19.68 -1.65 2.98
N ARG A 346 19.20 -2.85 2.64
CA ARG A 346 20.08 -3.91 2.10
C ARG A 346 20.53 -3.54 0.69
N GLY A 347 21.85 -3.49 0.51
CA GLY A 347 22.49 -2.96 -0.70
C GLY A 347 22.84 -1.47 -0.63
N LEU A 348 22.41 -0.76 0.42
CA LEU A 348 22.83 0.61 0.73
C LEU A 348 23.79 0.67 1.92
N LEU A 349 23.60 -0.21 2.90
CA LEU A 349 24.45 -0.35 4.09
C LEU A 349 24.98 -1.79 4.21
N PRO A 350 26.15 -1.99 4.85
CA PRO A 350 26.60 -3.31 5.29
C PRO A 350 25.63 -3.91 6.31
N GLU A 351 25.39 -5.23 6.26
CA GLU A 351 24.47 -5.90 7.20
C GLU A 351 24.90 -5.71 8.66
N SER A 352 26.21 -5.60 8.93
CA SER A 352 26.72 -5.29 10.28
C SER A 352 26.22 -3.95 10.82
N GLU A 353 26.16 -2.91 9.99
CA GLU A 353 25.66 -1.59 10.40
C GLU A 353 24.14 -1.62 10.65
N ILE A 354 23.40 -2.40 9.85
CA ILE A 354 21.97 -2.62 10.06
C ILE A 354 21.74 -3.31 11.41
N LEU A 355 22.51 -4.37 11.71
CA LEU A 355 22.41 -5.11 12.97
C LEU A 355 22.78 -4.24 14.19
N GLU A 356 23.81 -3.41 14.07
CA GLU A 356 24.19 -2.46 15.13
C GLU A 356 23.09 -1.43 15.41
N LEU A 357 22.43 -0.91 14.35
CA LEU A 357 21.29 0.00 14.51
C LEU A 357 20.12 -0.69 15.23
N VAL A 358 19.81 -1.92 14.82
CA VAL A 358 18.74 -2.73 15.44
C VAL A 358 19.05 -2.98 16.92
N GLU A 359 20.27 -3.41 17.24
CA GLU A 359 20.68 -3.69 18.62
C GLU A 359 20.59 -2.43 19.50
N ALA A 360 21.07 -1.28 19.00
CA ALA A 360 20.99 -0.02 19.72
C ALA A 360 19.53 0.38 20.02
N LEU A 361 18.63 0.25 19.04
CA LEU A 361 17.21 0.58 19.22
C LEU A 361 16.51 -0.40 20.17
N GLN A 362 16.87 -1.70 20.15
CA GLN A 362 16.35 -2.67 21.11
C GLN A 362 16.80 -2.37 22.55
N GLN A 363 18.02 -1.86 22.74
CA GLN A 363 18.48 -1.43 24.07
C GLN A 363 17.66 -0.25 24.60
N GLU A 364 17.16 0.61 23.71
CA GLU A 364 16.19 1.68 24.01
C GLU A 364 14.72 1.18 24.04
N GLY A 365 14.50 -0.12 23.83
CA GLY A 365 13.22 -0.81 23.97
C GLY A 365 12.34 -0.88 22.73
N ALA A 366 12.88 -0.59 21.55
CA ALA A 366 12.19 -0.90 20.30
C ALA A 366 11.93 -2.42 20.19
N LEU A 367 10.78 -2.79 19.64
CA LEU A 367 10.47 -4.17 19.30
C LEU A 367 10.91 -4.45 17.86
N VAL A 368 11.28 -5.70 17.56
CA VAL A 368 11.79 -6.06 16.23
C VAL A 368 11.09 -7.31 15.73
N ASN A 369 10.52 -7.22 14.54
CA ASN A 369 10.02 -8.37 13.81
C ASN A 369 11.17 -9.04 13.05
N TRP A 370 11.22 -10.37 13.12
CA TRP A 370 12.29 -11.17 12.53
C TRP A 370 11.76 -12.07 11.42
N LYS A 371 12.54 -12.20 10.35
CA LYS A 371 12.28 -13.11 9.24
C LYS A 371 13.18 -14.34 9.35
N ASN A 372 12.63 -15.52 9.04
CA ASN A 372 13.43 -16.73 8.87
C ASN A 372 13.98 -16.80 7.44
N ASN A 373 15.28 -17.05 7.33
CA ASN A 373 15.97 -17.21 6.04
C ASN A 373 15.97 -18.69 5.61
N PRO A 374 16.11 -18.99 4.30
CA PRO A 374 16.13 -20.37 3.80
C PRO A 374 17.25 -21.24 4.38
N ASP A 375 18.35 -20.63 4.81
CA ASP A 375 19.50 -21.29 5.44
C ASP A 375 19.29 -21.58 6.95
N GLY A 376 18.11 -21.26 7.49
CA GLY A 376 17.76 -21.45 8.90
C GLY A 376 18.20 -20.31 9.82
N THR A 377 18.89 -19.29 9.30
CA THR A 377 19.22 -18.07 10.08
C THR A 377 18.01 -17.14 10.19
N ARG A 378 18.14 -16.09 11.01
CA ARG A 378 17.14 -15.01 11.11
C ARG A 378 17.77 -13.68 10.78
N SER A 379 16.99 -12.83 10.12
CA SER A 379 17.35 -11.44 9.83
C SER A 379 16.28 -10.49 10.39
N PRO A 380 16.65 -9.30 10.89
CA PRO A 380 15.67 -8.33 11.32
C PRO A 380 14.96 -7.78 10.08
N TYR A 381 13.64 -7.67 10.17
CA TYR A 381 12.78 -7.25 9.08
C TYR A 381 12.29 -5.82 9.26
N GLU A 382 11.84 -5.50 10.47
CA GLU A 382 11.14 -4.27 10.78
C GLU A 382 11.32 -3.89 12.26
N ILE A 383 11.50 -2.59 12.52
CA ILE A 383 11.60 -2.02 13.86
C ILE A 383 10.28 -1.34 14.22
N ASN A 384 9.67 -1.77 15.33
CA ASN A 384 8.40 -1.27 15.84
C ASN A 384 8.63 -0.35 17.03
N VAL A 385 8.59 0.95 16.75
CA VAL A 385 8.80 2.05 17.69
C VAL A 385 8.23 3.33 17.09
N THR A 386 7.80 4.29 17.91
CA THR A 386 7.46 5.62 17.39
C THR A 386 8.69 6.27 16.77
N TYR A 387 8.54 7.07 15.71
CA TYR A 387 9.71 7.66 15.06
C TYR A 387 10.44 8.65 15.98
N MET A 388 9.72 9.35 16.87
CA MET A 388 10.31 10.23 17.89
C MET A 388 11.19 9.48 18.88
N ASP A 389 10.73 8.32 19.36
CA ASP A 389 11.53 7.47 20.26
C ASP A 389 12.67 6.79 19.51
N ALA A 390 12.48 6.42 18.24
CA ALA A 390 13.56 5.87 17.41
C ALA A 390 14.74 6.84 17.26
N LEU A 391 14.48 8.14 17.16
CA LEU A 391 15.51 9.17 16.98
C LEU A 391 16.28 9.49 18.28
N SER A 392 15.77 9.07 19.44
CA SER A 392 16.22 9.56 20.74
C SER A 392 16.62 8.42 21.68
N ARG A 393 17.40 8.74 22.72
CA ARG A 393 17.60 7.79 23.82
C ARG A 393 16.54 8.03 24.88
N ARG A 394 16.22 7.03 25.70
CA ARG A 394 15.28 7.17 26.83
C ARG A 394 15.67 8.26 27.81
N GLU A 395 16.97 8.48 27.98
CA GLU A 395 17.54 9.49 28.87
C GLU A 395 17.65 10.89 28.22
N SER A 396 17.35 11.03 26.92
CA SER A 396 17.37 12.32 26.25
C SER A 396 16.33 13.27 26.85
N SER A 397 16.72 14.53 27.03
CA SER A 397 15.81 15.59 27.44
C SER A 397 14.76 15.88 26.35
N ASP A 398 13.62 16.46 26.73
CA ASP A 398 12.58 16.83 25.75
C ASP A 398 13.10 17.81 24.70
N GLU A 399 14.01 18.73 25.06
CA GLU A 399 14.64 19.65 24.10
C GLU A 399 15.44 18.89 23.02
N GLU A 400 16.23 17.89 23.42
CA GLU A 400 16.98 17.06 22.47
C GLU A 400 16.05 16.21 21.61
N ARG A 401 15.01 15.62 22.19
CA ARG A 401 14.02 14.81 21.45
C ARG A 401 13.33 15.66 20.39
N CYS A 402 12.85 16.85 20.76
CA CYS A 402 12.24 17.81 19.85
C CYS A 402 13.22 18.25 18.76
N ALA A 403 14.47 18.57 19.10
CA ALA A 403 15.48 19.01 18.13
C ALA A 403 15.76 17.93 17.07
N ARG A 404 15.92 16.66 17.48
CA ARG A 404 16.12 15.54 16.55
C ARG A 404 14.90 15.28 15.68
N PHE A 405 13.71 15.38 16.27
CA PHE A 405 12.45 15.20 15.55
C PHE A 405 12.25 16.28 14.47
N ILE A 406 12.51 17.55 14.81
CA ILE A 406 12.47 18.68 13.87
C ILE A 406 13.53 18.51 12.78
N LEU A 407 14.76 18.10 13.13
CA LEU A 407 15.81 17.82 12.15
C LEU A 407 15.37 16.76 11.13
N ALA A 408 14.82 15.64 11.60
CA ALA A 408 14.36 14.57 10.71
C ALA A 408 13.22 15.05 9.79
N HIS A 409 12.23 15.76 10.33
CA HIS A 409 11.10 16.26 9.54
C HIS A 409 11.50 17.40 8.60
N ALA A 410 12.51 18.20 8.93
CA ALA A 410 13.08 19.19 8.02
C ALA A 410 13.73 18.51 6.80
N ILE A 411 14.39 17.36 7.00
CA ILE A 411 14.88 16.53 5.89
C ILE A 411 13.70 16.06 5.04
N LEU A 412 12.67 15.44 5.65
CA LEU A 412 11.47 14.98 4.93
C LEU A 412 10.84 16.07 4.07
N LEU A 413 10.61 17.25 4.65
CA LEU A 413 9.91 18.36 3.99
C LEU A 413 10.73 19.09 2.92
N SER A 414 12.07 18.93 2.93
CA SER A 414 12.95 19.51 1.92
C SER A 414 13.42 18.50 0.87
N PHE A 415 13.12 17.21 1.07
CA PHE A 415 13.53 16.15 0.16
C PHE A 415 12.68 16.18 -1.12
N PRO A 416 13.28 16.03 -2.33
CA PRO A 416 12.52 16.01 -3.57
C PRO A 416 11.46 14.91 -3.57
N GLY A 417 10.19 15.29 -3.76
CA GLY A 417 9.05 14.38 -3.70
C GLY A 417 7.85 15.03 -3.03
N VAL A 418 6.78 14.26 -2.87
CA VAL A 418 5.60 14.67 -2.10
C VAL A 418 5.77 14.17 -0.66
N PRO A 419 5.86 15.06 0.35
CA PRO A 419 5.97 14.65 1.74
C PRO A 419 4.64 14.18 2.30
N ALA A 420 4.70 13.08 3.04
CA ALA A 420 3.60 12.50 3.79
C ALA A 420 3.97 12.36 5.27
N ILE A 421 3.11 12.88 6.13
CA ILE A 421 3.30 12.90 7.58
C ILE A 421 2.21 12.04 8.21
N TYR A 422 2.63 11.05 8.99
CA TYR A 422 1.71 10.23 9.78
C TYR A 422 1.19 11.02 10.98
N ILE A 423 -0.11 10.92 11.28
CA ILE A 423 -0.78 11.75 12.28
C ILE A 423 -0.10 11.76 13.66
N GLN A 424 0.48 10.63 14.09
CA GLN A 424 1.22 10.56 15.36
C GLN A 424 2.40 11.54 15.39
N SER A 425 3.03 11.80 14.25
CA SER A 425 4.14 12.77 14.16
C SER A 425 3.69 14.23 14.38
N ILE A 426 2.40 14.51 14.24
CA ILE A 426 1.81 15.84 14.51
C ILE A 426 1.33 15.96 15.95
N LEU A 427 0.81 14.87 16.52
CA LEU A 427 0.26 14.88 17.88
C LEU A 427 1.32 14.75 18.98
N GLY A 428 2.50 14.22 18.64
CA GLY A 428 3.51 13.78 19.62
C GLY A 428 3.12 12.46 20.26
#